data_AF-A0A0R3QGR8-F1
#
_entry.id   AF-A0A0R3QGR8-F1
#
_cell.length_a   1.000
_cell.length_b   1.000
_cell.length_c   1.000
_cell.angle_alpha   90.00
_cell.angle_beta   90.00
_cell.angle_gamma   90.00
#
_symmetry.space_group_name_H-M   'P 1'
#
loop_
_entity.id
_entity.type
_entity.pdbx_description
1 polymer ?
#
loop_
_entity_poly.entity_id
_entity_poly.type
_entity_poly.pdbx_seq_one_letter_code
_entity_poly.pdbx_strand_id
1 'polypeptide(L)'
;MLLEINDMGNGKYWSQIIDEVLEAAEAVTHITERMIQKSNSIFQAQLMTTKTEQMLKSLVEVLQSIEKAQAKDGDSMKLLTARSTTLTANVRQLLSTVSHV
;
A
#
# COMPACT_ATOMS: atom_id res chain seq x y z
N MET A 1 1.93 -11.18 -33.10
CA MET A 1 0.49 -11.30 -32.86
C MET A 1 0.10 -12.04 -31.58
N LEU A 2 0.30 -13.36 -31.41
CA LEU A 2 -0.14 -14.03 -30.15
C LEU A 2 0.62 -13.56 -28.89
N LEU A 3 1.91 -13.23 -29.02
CA LEU A 3 2.71 -12.65 -27.92
C LEU A 3 2.25 -11.24 -27.53
N GLU A 4 1.85 -10.42 -28.49
CA GLU A 4 1.38 -9.03 -28.26
C GLU A 4 -0.03 -8.98 -27.67
N ILE A 5 -0.89 -9.95 -28.02
CA ILE A 5 -2.24 -10.07 -27.44
C ILE A 5 -2.15 -10.50 -25.97
N ASN A 6 -1.21 -11.37 -25.63
CA ASN A 6 -0.98 -11.80 -24.24
C ASN A 6 -0.42 -10.67 -23.38
N ASP A 7 0.44 -9.82 -23.97
CA ASP A 7 1.02 -8.64 -23.31
C ASP A 7 -0.02 -7.53 -23.09
N MET A 8 -0.92 -7.29 -24.06
CA MET A 8 -2.07 -6.38 -23.90
C MET A 8 -3.07 -6.83 -22.83
N GLY A 9 -3.33 -8.14 -22.72
CA GLY A 9 -4.21 -8.71 -21.70
C GLY A 9 -3.61 -8.58 -20.29
N ASN A 10 -2.31 -8.82 -20.17
CA ASN A 10 -1.56 -8.64 -18.92
C ASN A 10 -1.50 -7.16 -18.52
N GLY A 11 -1.24 -6.25 -19.46
CA GLY A 11 -1.22 -4.80 -19.21
C GLY A 11 -2.54 -4.25 -18.69
N LYS A 12 -3.68 -4.68 -19.24
CA LYS A 12 -5.00 -4.30 -18.72
C LYS A 12 -5.27 -4.83 -17.32
N TYR A 13 -4.89 -6.08 -17.05
CA TYR A 13 -5.01 -6.69 -15.72
C TYR A 13 -4.17 -5.96 -14.67
N TRP A 14 -2.92 -5.62 -15.00
CA TRP A 14 -2.05 -4.82 -14.13
C TRP A 14 -2.57 -3.40 -13.91
N SER A 15 -3.10 -2.75 -14.94
CA SER A 15 -3.74 -1.45 -14.80
C SER A 15 -4.89 -1.52 -13.81
N GLN A 16 -5.76 -2.53 -13.92
CA GLN A 16 -6.88 -2.69 -13.00
C GLN A 16 -6.43 -2.92 -11.56
N ILE A 17 -5.41 -3.76 -11.33
CA ILE A 17 -4.84 -3.96 -9.99
C ILE A 17 -4.26 -2.66 -9.43
N ILE A 18 -3.57 -1.87 -10.26
CA ILE A 18 -2.99 -0.59 -9.85
C ILE A 18 -4.11 0.39 -9.49
N ASP A 19 -5.20 0.44 -10.27
CA ASP A 19 -6.36 1.28 -10.00
C ASP A 19 -7.04 0.87 -8.68
N GLU A 20 -7.25 -0.42 -8.43
CA GLU A 20 -7.78 -0.93 -7.15
C GLU A 20 -6.90 -0.55 -5.96
N VAL A 21 -5.58 -0.60 -6.12
CA VAL A 21 -4.62 -0.18 -5.07
C VAL A 21 -4.65 1.32 -4.84
N LEU A 22 -4.77 2.13 -5.90
CA LEU A 22 -4.91 3.59 -5.82
C LEU A 22 -6.21 3.97 -5.08
N GLU A 23 -7.34 3.36 -5.45
CA GLU A 23 -8.63 3.59 -4.79
C GLU A 23 -8.55 3.23 -3.30
N ALA A 24 -7.94 2.10 -2.95
CA ALA A 24 -7.76 1.70 -1.56
C ALA A 24 -6.85 2.69 -0.78
N ALA A 25 -5.76 3.15 -1.40
CA ALA A 25 -4.85 4.12 -0.79
C ALA A 25 -5.51 5.50 -0.56
N GLU A 26 -6.32 5.95 -1.53
CA GLU A 26 -7.11 7.17 -1.40
C GLU A 26 -8.17 7.03 -0.30
N ALA A 27 -8.88 5.90 -0.25
CA ALA A 27 -9.84 5.61 0.81
C ALA A 27 -9.18 5.64 2.20
N VAL A 28 -7.98 5.05 2.36
CA VAL A 28 -7.24 5.11 3.63
C VAL A 28 -6.85 6.55 3.98
N THR A 29 -6.36 7.33 3.01
CA THR A 29 -6.02 8.76 3.21
C THR A 29 -7.23 9.54 3.70
N HIS A 30 -8.38 9.39 3.04
CA HIS A 30 -9.61 10.07 3.41
C HIS A 30 -10.15 9.63 4.79
N ILE A 31 -10.05 8.33 5.12
CA ILE A 31 -10.39 7.83 6.46
C ILE A 31 -9.46 8.45 7.51
N THR A 32 -8.16 8.53 7.25
CA THR A 32 -7.19 9.20 8.12
C THR A 32 -7.53 10.67 8.34
N GLU A 33 -7.88 11.41 7.30
CA GLU A 33 -8.32 12.81 7.42
C GLU A 33 -9.55 12.94 8.33
N ARG A 34 -10.56 12.07 8.14
CA ARG A 34 -11.75 12.06 9.01
C ARG A 34 -11.41 11.72 10.46
N MET A 35 -10.44 10.84 10.70
CA MET A 35 -9.97 10.51 12.05
C MET A 35 -9.24 11.69 12.70
N ILE A 36 -8.40 12.39 11.93
CA ILE A 36 -7.72 13.61 12.36
C ILE A 36 -8.73 14.70 12.73
N GLN A 37 -9.72 14.95 11.87
CA GLN A 37 -10.77 15.95 12.13
C GLN A 37 -11.57 15.68 13.41
N LYS A 38 -11.72 14.41 13.79
CA LYS A 38 -12.40 14.00 15.03
C LYS A 38 -11.47 13.96 16.25
N SER A 39 -10.16 14.08 16.05
CA SER A 39 -9.20 13.97 17.14
C SER A 39 -9.17 15.26 17.95
N ASN A 40 -9.28 15.14 19.28
CA ASN A 40 -9.11 16.27 20.20
C ASN A 40 -7.63 16.52 20.56
N SER A 41 -6.69 15.85 19.89
CA SER A 41 -5.26 15.92 20.19
C SER A 41 -4.43 16.11 18.92
N ILE A 42 -3.70 17.23 18.87
CA ILE A 42 -2.74 17.54 17.80
C ILE A 42 -1.68 16.43 17.69
N PHE A 43 -1.23 15.89 18.82
CA PHE A 43 -0.26 14.80 18.85
C PHE A 43 -0.80 13.54 18.15
N GLN A 44 -2.04 13.15 18.47
CA GLN A 44 -2.66 11.96 17.84
C GLN A 44 -2.92 12.18 16.35
N ALA A 45 -3.34 13.39 15.96
CA ALA A 45 -3.48 13.76 14.56
C ALA A 45 -2.16 13.60 13.79
N GLN A 46 -1.06 14.18 14.32
CA GLN A 46 0.26 14.07 13.70
C GLN A 46 0.78 12.63 13.65
N LEU A 47 0.51 11.83 14.69
CA LEU A 47 0.86 10.42 14.74
C LEU A 47 0.11 9.62 13.66
N MET A 48 -1.19 9.88 13.48
CA MET A 48 -2.01 9.26 12.43
C MET A 48 -1.54 9.65 11.02
N THR A 49 -1.19 10.91 10.78
CA THR A 49 -0.60 11.36 9.51
C THR A 49 0.70 10.60 9.23
N THR A 50 1.63 10.59 10.18
CA THR A 50 2.95 9.95 10.03
C THR A 50 2.82 8.46 9.72
N LYS A 51 1.93 7.75 10.44
CA LYS A 51 1.71 6.31 10.21
C LYS A 51 1.05 6.02 8.87
N THR A 52 0.16 6.90 8.41
CA THR A 52 -0.46 6.80 7.09
C THR A 52 0.59 6.98 5.98
N GLU A 53 1.47 7.98 6.12
CA GLU A 53 2.59 8.18 5.19
C GLU A 53 3.54 6.97 5.15
N GLN A 54 3.88 6.40 6.32
CA GLN A 54 4.70 5.19 6.41
C GLN A 54 4.04 3.98 5.73
N MET A 55 2.72 3.81 5.91
CA MET A 55 1.95 2.77 5.24
C MET A 55 1.96 2.95 3.71
N LEU A 56 1.69 4.17 3.21
CA LEU A 56 1.70 4.48 1.79
C LEU A 56 3.09 4.28 1.16
N LYS A 57 4.15 4.67 1.87
CA LYS A 57 5.54 4.42 1.42
C LYS A 57 5.82 2.91 1.30
N SER A 58 5.43 2.12 2.28
CA SER A 58 5.62 0.66 2.22
C SER A 58 4.76 0.01 1.12
N LEU A 59 3.59 0.56 0.81
CA LEU A 59 2.78 0.11 -0.33
C LEU A 59 3.51 0.34 -1.65
N VAL A 60 4.11 1.51 -1.85
CA VAL A 60 4.95 1.80 -3.03
C VAL A 60 6.12 0.82 -3.14
N GLU A 61 6.79 0.52 -2.02
CA GLU A 61 7.88 -0.46 -2.00
C GLU A 61 7.41 -1.87 -2.40
N VAL A 62 6.23 -2.30 -1.95
CA VAL A 62 5.61 -3.58 -2.36
C VAL A 62 5.36 -3.57 -3.86
N LEU A 63 4.71 -2.53 -4.40
CA LEU A 63 4.41 -2.42 -5.83
C LEU A 63 5.68 -2.49 -6.70
N GLN A 64 6.73 -1.77 -6.32
CA GLN A 64 8.04 -1.82 -6.99
C GLN A 64 8.70 -3.21 -6.94
N SER A 65 8.43 -3.98 -5.88
CA SER A 65 8.94 -5.35 -5.75
C SER A 65 8.14 -6.35 -6.56
N ILE A 66 6.86 -6.10 -6.80
CA ILE A 66 6.04 -6.93 -7.67
C ILE A 66 6.60 -6.90 -9.10
N GLU A 67 6.94 -5.72 -9.61
CA GLU A 67 7.58 -5.55 -10.93
C GLU A 67 8.86 -6.40 -11.04
N LYS A 68 9.72 -6.37 -10.01
CA LYS A 68 10.96 -7.16 -9.97
C LYS A 68 10.70 -8.66 -9.82
N ALA A 69 9.70 -9.05 -9.04
CA ALA A 69 9.32 -10.44 -8.84
C ALA A 69 8.71 -11.10 -10.10
N GLN A 70 8.27 -10.32 -11.10
CA GLN A 70 7.87 -10.87 -12.40
C GLN A 70 9.02 -11.62 -13.11
N ALA A 71 10.28 -11.29 -12.78
CA ALA A 71 11.45 -12.04 -13.26
C ALA A 71 11.53 -13.48 -12.70
N LYS A 72 10.65 -13.85 -11.76
CA LYS A 72 10.56 -15.17 -11.09
C LYS A 72 11.86 -15.64 -10.44
N ASP A 73 12.74 -14.70 -10.06
CA ASP A 73 13.91 -15.03 -9.27
C ASP A 73 13.54 -15.17 -7.77
N GLY A 74 14.24 -16.06 -7.06
CA GLY A 74 13.93 -16.38 -5.67
C GLY A 74 14.21 -15.23 -4.70
N ASP A 75 15.10 -14.30 -5.03
CA ASP A 75 15.48 -13.20 -4.14
C ASP A 75 14.50 -12.03 -4.25
N SER A 76 13.96 -11.76 -5.44
CA SER A 76 12.86 -10.83 -5.67
C SER A 76 11.58 -11.26 -4.97
N MET A 77 11.30 -12.57 -4.92
CA MET A 77 10.14 -13.10 -4.18
C MET A 77 10.32 -12.95 -2.66
N LYS A 78 11.53 -13.16 -2.13
CA LYS A 78 11.85 -12.89 -0.71
C LYS A 78 11.72 -11.41 -0.38
N LEU A 79 12.21 -10.53 -1.27
CA LEU A 79 12.12 -9.08 -1.10
C LEU A 79 10.65 -8.62 -1.08
N LEU A 80 9.82 -9.15 -1.99
CA LEU A 80 8.38 -8.90 -2.00
C LEU A 80 7.75 -9.34 -0.68
N THR A 81 8.05 -10.55 -0.21
CA THR A 81 7.53 -11.08 1.06
C THR A 81 7.92 -10.19 2.25
N ALA A 82 9.18 -9.76 2.31
CA ALA A 82 9.67 -8.88 3.38
C ALA A 82 8.93 -7.53 3.37
N ARG A 83 8.79 -6.90 2.20
CA ARG A 83 8.07 -5.61 2.06
C ARG A 83 6.58 -5.74 2.37
N SER A 84 5.93 -6.82 1.95
CA SER A 84 4.53 -7.10 2.30
C SER A 84 4.33 -7.30 3.80
N THR A 85 5.32 -7.91 4.48
CA THR A 85 5.34 -8.04 5.94
C THR A 85 5.44 -6.66 6.62
N THR A 86 6.33 -5.80 6.12
CA THR A 86 6.45 -4.41 6.61
C THR A 86 5.16 -3.61 6.41
N LEU A 87 4.54 -3.69 5.22
CA LEU A 87 3.25 -3.05 4.96
C LEU A 87 2.18 -3.51 5.96
N THR A 88 2.09 -4.82 6.20
CA THR A 88 1.14 -5.40 7.17
C THR A 88 1.38 -4.85 8.58
N ALA A 89 2.65 -4.72 8.99
CA ALA A 89 3.00 -4.14 10.27
C ALA A 89 2.58 -2.65 10.37
N ASN A 90 2.81 -1.86 9.32
CA ASN A 90 2.43 -0.44 9.28
C ASN A 90 0.91 -0.26 9.34
N VAL A 91 0.14 -1.08 8.63
CA VAL A 91 -1.33 -1.07 8.72
C VAL A 91 -1.80 -1.38 10.14
N ARG A 92 -1.25 -2.41 10.80
CA ARG A 92 -1.59 -2.73 12.20
C ARG A 92 -1.25 -1.58 13.14
N GLN A 93 -0.10 -0.94 12.94
CA GLN A 93 0.32 0.21 13.73
C GLN A 93 -0.54 1.45 13.52
N LEU A 94 -1.06 1.66 12.31
CA LEU A 94 -2.03 2.72 12.03
C LEU A 94 -3.33 2.43 12.79
N LEU A 95 -3.90 1.23 12.61
CA LEU A 95 -5.13 0.81 13.28
C LEU A 95 -5.04 0.86 14.81
N SER A 96 -3.90 0.49 15.40
CA SER A 96 -3.71 0.56 16.85
C SER A 96 -3.73 1.99 17.39
N THR A 97 -3.39 2.97 16.55
CA THR A 97 -3.42 4.40 16.92
C THR A 97 -4.87 4.89 17.01
N VAL A 98 -5.74 4.34 16.17
CA VAL A 98 -7.17 4.65 16.13
C VAL A 98 -7.90 4.02 17.31
N SER A 99 -7.52 2.82 17.75
CA SER A 99 -8.15 2.14 18.89
C SER A 99 -7.90 2.79 20.27
N HIS A 100 -7.16 3.90 20.31
CA HIS A 100 -6.85 4.65 21.53
C HIS A 100 -7.37 6.11 21.51
N VAL A 101 -8.18 6.47 20.51
CA VAL A 101 -8.92 7.73 20.41
C VAL A 101 -10.37 7.49 20.80
#